data_AF-A0A6A7MZD0-F1
#
_entry.id   AF-A0A6A7MZD0-F1
#
_cell.length_a   1.000
_cell.length_b   1.000
_cell.length_c   1.000
_cell.angle_alpha   90.00
_cell.angle_beta   90.00
_cell.angle_gamma   90.00
#
_symmetry.space_group_name_H-M   'P 1'
#
loop_
_entity.id
_entity.type
_entity.pdbx_description
1 polymer ?
#
loop_
_entity_poly.entity_id
_entity_poly.type
_entity_poly.pdbx_seq_one_letter_code
_entity_poly.pdbx_strand_id
1 'polypeptide(L)'
;MLERLLKSYVDNRGKPPDECMRHLPYFKTLKIFSAPTETRSQLMAEYLDDWYHASRREPYYDSHKKGDQFTGYWAWEAAAITYILEIDDASYRSAKFYPADLVDFARSINAPLAAQPVPENVGLRAKSGTACPKTGVWETLDIPLQHRRFEQGEIMQATDAAYGLTVWRYLSA
;
A
#
# COMPACT_ATOMS: atom_id res chain seq x y z
N MET A 1 -13.50 -9.66 1.82
CA MET A 1 -12.52 -9.07 0.89
C MET A 1 -11.19 -8.79 1.60
N LEU A 2 -11.16 -7.97 2.66
CA LEU A 2 -9.92 -7.59 3.37
C LEU A 2 -9.06 -8.77 3.84
N GLU A 3 -9.67 -9.81 4.45
CA GLU A 3 -8.92 -11.00 4.88
C GLU A 3 -8.22 -11.75 3.73
N ARG A 4 -8.74 -11.63 2.50
CA ARG A 4 -8.10 -12.22 1.31
C ARG A 4 -6.89 -11.40 0.85
N LEU A 5 -6.95 -10.07 0.99
CA LEU A 5 -5.80 -9.18 0.71
C LEU A 5 -4.67 -9.37 1.72
N LEU A 6 -5.01 -9.52 3.00
CA LEU A 6 -4.04 -9.58 4.08
C LEU A 6 -3.44 -10.97 4.29
N LYS A 7 -3.98 -12.00 3.62
CA LYS A 7 -3.58 -13.41 3.79
C LYS A 7 -2.08 -13.63 3.58
N SER A 8 -1.45 -12.90 2.66
CA SER A 8 -0.01 -13.03 2.39
C SER A 8 0.86 -12.19 3.34
N TYR A 9 0.29 -11.27 4.11
CA TYR A 9 1.03 -10.32 4.96
C TYR A 9 0.91 -10.59 6.45
N VAL A 10 -0.11 -11.33 6.88
CA VAL A 10 -0.36 -11.59 8.29
C VAL A 10 -0.76 -13.05 8.47
N ASP A 11 0.02 -13.76 9.26
CA ASP A 11 -0.24 -15.15 9.59
C ASP A 11 -1.45 -15.31 10.52
N ASN A 12 -1.96 -16.55 10.64
CA ASN A 12 -2.97 -16.96 11.62
C ASN A 12 -4.33 -16.22 11.54
N ARG A 13 -4.70 -15.69 10.37
CA ARG A 13 -6.01 -15.04 10.16
C ARG A 13 -7.21 -15.98 9.98
N GLY A 14 -6.98 -17.30 9.96
CA GLY A 14 -8.03 -18.30 9.80
C GLY A 14 -8.67 -18.32 8.40
N LYS A 15 -9.83 -18.96 8.27
CA LYS A 15 -10.60 -19.00 7.01
C LYS A 15 -11.25 -17.62 6.78
N PRO A 16 -11.03 -16.97 5.63
CA PRO A 16 -11.66 -15.69 5.35
C PRO A 16 -13.19 -15.84 5.23
N PRO A 17 -13.98 -14.88 5.74
CA PRO A 17 -15.44 -14.92 5.65
C PRO A 17 -15.93 -14.77 4.20
N ASP A 18 -17.10 -15.32 3.91
CA ASP A 18 -17.73 -15.25 2.58
C ASP A 18 -18.66 -14.03 2.43
N GLU A 19 -18.76 -13.19 3.45
CA GLU A 19 -19.48 -11.91 3.45
C GLU A 19 -18.51 -10.74 3.68
N CYS A 20 -18.90 -9.55 3.23
CA CYS A 20 -18.20 -8.31 3.50
C CYS A 20 -19.09 -7.41 4.39
N MET A 21 -18.53 -6.88 5.48
CA MET A 21 -19.23 -5.97 6.42
C MET A 21 -19.96 -4.84 5.68
N ARG A 22 -19.31 -4.30 4.65
CA ARG A 22 -19.91 -3.42 3.66
C ARG A 22 -20.11 -4.28 2.42
N HIS A 23 -21.35 -4.64 2.11
CA HIS A 23 -21.64 -5.66 1.11
C HIS A 23 -21.21 -5.21 -0.30
N LEU A 24 -22.01 -4.41 -1.00
CA LEU A 24 -21.58 -3.82 -2.28
C LEU A 24 -20.72 -2.56 -2.05
N PRO A 25 -19.71 -2.29 -2.90
CA PRO A 25 -19.31 -3.09 -4.06
C PRO A 25 -18.43 -4.31 -3.71
N TYR A 26 -17.86 -4.34 -2.50
CA TYR A 26 -16.75 -5.21 -2.12
C TYR A 26 -17.03 -6.72 -2.22
N PHE A 27 -18.26 -7.16 -1.99
CA PHE A 27 -18.67 -8.56 -2.14
C PHE A 27 -18.41 -9.09 -3.56
N LYS A 28 -18.56 -8.25 -4.59
CA LYS A 28 -18.30 -8.63 -5.98
C LYS A 28 -16.84 -9.01 -6.24
N THR A 29 -15.91 -8.55 -5.42
CA THR A 29 -14.49 -8.91 -5.55
C THR A 29 -14.18 -10.33 -5.12
N LEU A 30 -15.05 -10.97 -4.31
CA LEU A 30 -14.77 -12.30 -3.76
C LEU A 30 -14.61 -13.36 -4.87
N LYS A 31 -15.40 -13.27 -5.95
CA LYS A 31 -15.27 -14.18 -7.11
C LYS A 31 -13.91 -14.05 -7.80
N ILE A 32 -13.29 -12.86 -7.80
CA ILE A 32 -12.00 -12.61 -8.46
C ILE A 32 -10.87 -13.40 -7.77
N PHE A 33 -10.89 -13.47 -6.45
CA PHE A 33 -9.91 -14.25 -5.67
C PHE A 33 -9.99 -15.76 -5.93
N SER A 34 -11.20 -16.26 -6.19
CA SER A 34 -11.44 -17.69 -6.45
C SER A 34 -11.33 -18.07 -7.91
N ALA A 35 -11.21 -17.09 -8.81
CA ALA A 35 -11.21 -17.30 -10.25
C ALA A 35 -9.84 -17.78 -10.78
N PRO A 36 -9.82 -18.60 -11.86
CA PRO A 36 -8.61 -18.88 -12.64
C PRO A 36 -7.97 -17.60 -13.19
N THR A 37 -6.65 -17.57 -13.29
CA THR A 37 -5.85 -16.40 -13.69
C THR A 37 -6.35 -15.77 -15.00
N GLU A 38 -6.73 -16.59 -15.96
CA GLU A 38 -7.17 -16.21 -17.30
C GLU A 38 -8.47 -15.39 -17.29
N THR A 39 -9.32 -15.62 -16.27
CA THR A 39 -10.63 -14.98 -16.14
C THR A 39 -10.61 -13.75 -15.23
N ARG A 40 -9.56 -13.59 -14.41
CA ARG A 40 -9.47 -12.50 -13.42
C ARG A 40 -9.51 -11.12 -14.06
N SER A 41 -8.84 -10.94 -15.20
CA SER A 41 -8.80 -9.65 -15.90
C SER A 41 -10.21 -9.22 -16.33
N GLN A 42 -10.97 -10.12 -16.95
CA GLN A 42 -12.36 -9.87 -17.33
C GLN A 42 -13.25 -9.56 -16.12
N LEU A 43 -13.15 -10.35 -15.05
CA LEU A 43 -13.97 -10.14 -13.85
C LEU A 43 -13.65 -8.82 -13.14
N MET A 44 -12.39 -8.36 -13.21
CA MET A 44 -12.00 -7.05 -12.70
C MET A 44 -12.57 -5.92 -13.56
N ALA A 45 -12.55 -6.05 -14.88
CA ALA A 45 -13.16 -5.08 -15.79
C ALA A 45 -14.67 -4.92 -15.51
N GLU A 46 -15.41 -6.03 -15.38
CA GLU A 46 -16.84 -6.03 -15.01
C GLU A 46 -17.10 -5.36 -13.66
N TYR A 47 -16.21 -5.60 -12.70
CA TYR A 47 -16.31 -5.00 -11.38
C TYR A 47 -16.12 -3.49 -11.42
N LEU A 48 -15.12 -3.00 -12.16
CA LEU A 48 -14.79 -1.59 -12.30
C LEU A 48 -15.88 -0.81 -13.06
N ASP A 49 -16.49 -1.42 -14.06
CA ASP A 49 -17.60 -0.83 -14.82
C ASP A 49 -18.82 -0.53 -13.91
N ASP A 50 -19.17 -1.48 -13.03
CA ASP A 50 -20.29 -1.30 -12.10
C ASP A 50 -19.88 -0.68 -10.75
N TRP A 51 -18.60 -0.39 -10.51
CA TRP A 51 -18.09 -0.03 -9.18
C TRP A 51 -18.84 1.16 -8.57
N TYR A 52 -19.03 2.24 -9.33
CA TYR A 52 -19.70 3.45 -8.83
C TYR A 52 -21.18 3.21 -8.52
N HIS A 53 -21.89 2.53 -9.42
CA HIS A 53 -23.32 2.24 -9.24
C HIS A 53 -23.58 1.21 -8.13
N ALA A 54 -22.69 0.22 -7.98
CA ALA A 54 -22.70 -0.72 -6.87
C ALA A 54 -22.43 -0.03 -5.52
N SER A 55 -21.70 1.09 -5.53
CA SER A 55 -21.34 1.88 -4.35
C SER A 55 -22.43 2.84 -3.88
N ARG A 56 -23.63 2.83 -4.47
CA ARG A 56 -24.74 3.77 -4.13
C ARG A 56 -25.18 3.80 -2.66
N ARG A 57 -24.85 2.77 -1.88
CA ARG A 57 -25.16 2.67 -0.43
C ARG A 57 -24.00 3.14 0.45
N GLU A 58 -22.90 3.56 -0.15
CA GLU A 58 -21.69 3.96 0.54
C GLU A 58 -21.73 5.47 0.87
N PRO A 59 -21.21 5.92 2.03
CA PRO A 59 -21.22 7.34 2.41
C PRO A 59 -20.55 8.28 1.41
N TYR A 60 -19.53 7.77 0.69
CA TYR A 60 -18.80 8.52 -0.32
C TYR A 60 -19.59 8.67 -1.62
N TYR A 61 -20.66 7.92 -1.86
CA TYR A 61 -21.46 8.08 -3.06
C TYR A 61 -22.05 9.50 -3.12
N ASP A 62 -21.95 10.11 -4.30
CA ASP A 62 -22.32 11.51 -4.54
C ASP A 62 -21.62 12.53 -3.61
N SER A 63 -20.46 12.19 -3.03
CA SER A 63 -19.69 13.11 -2.17
C SER A 63 -19.28 14.38 -2.91
N HIS A 64 -19.01 14.30 -4.21
CA HIS A 64 -18.75 15.47 -5.08
C HIS A 64 -19.90 16.49 -5.09
N LYS A 65 -21.12 16.10 -4.72
CA LYS A 65 -22.30 17.00 -4.64
C LYS A 65 -22.43 17.69 -3.29
N LYS A 66 -21.64 17.30 -2.28
CA LYS A 66 -21.81 17.72 -0.87
C LYS A 66 -21.00 18.97 -0.50
N GLY A 67 -20.14 19.47 -1.39
CA GLY A 67 -19.70 20.87 -1.40
C GLY A 67 -18.37 21.20 -0.72
N ASP A 68 -17.87 20.40 0.23
CA ASP A 68 -16.75 20.84 1.06
C ASP A 68 -15.60 19.84 1.26
N GLN A 69 -15.74 18.55 0.93
CA GLN A 69 -14.64 17.57 1.08
C GLN A 69 -14.70 16.43 0.06
N PHE A 70 -14.42 16.73 -1.22
CA PHE A 70 -14.30 15.69 -2.26
C PHE A 70 -12.84 15.33 -2.53
N THR A 71 -12.45 14.11 -2.17
CA THR A 71 -11.10 13.57 -2.37
C THR A 71 -10.93 12.76 -3.65
N GLY A 72 -11.95 12.75 -4.51
CA GLY A 72 -11.99 11.92 -5.72
C GLY A 72 -12.70 10.58 -5.50
N TYR A 73 -12.79 9.82 -6.58
CA TYR A 73 -13.35 8.46 -6.58
C TYR A 73 -12.27 7.48 -7.00
N TRP A 74 -11.93 6.58 -6.09
CA TRP A 74 -10.78 5.71 -6.22
C TRP A 74 -11.14 4.31 -5.71
N ALA A 75 -11.12 3.33 -6.61
CA ALA A 75 -11.26 1.92 -6.28
C ALA A 75 -9.91 1.37 -5.79
N TRP A 76 -9.47 1.79 -4.59
CA TRP A 76 -8.19 1.38 -4.00
C TRP A 76 -8.06 -0.13 -3.88
N GLU A 77 -9.15 -0.80 -3.55
CA GLU A 77 -9.25 -2.25 -3.48
C GLU A 77 -8.96 -2.91 -4.82
N ALA A 78 -9.38 -2.31 -5.95
CA ALA A 78 -9.14 -2.87 -7.27
C ALA A 78 -7.64 -2.90 -7.59
N ALA A 79 -6.92 -1.81 -7.33
CA ALA A 79 -5.47 -1.77 -7.51
C ALA A 79 -4.74 -2.76 -6.60
N ALA A 80 -5.14 -2.86 -5.33
CA ALA A 80 -4.56 -3.85 -4.41
C ALA A 80 -4.78 -5.29 -4.89
N ILE A 81 -5.99 -5.62 -5.38
CA ILE A 81 -6.31 -6.94 -5.93
C ILE A 81 -5.50 -7.22 -7.19
N THR A 82 -5.45 -6.28 -8.14
CA THR A 82 -4.65 -6.42 -9.37
C THR A 82 -3.20 -6.71 -9.04
N TYR A 83 -2.64 -5.97 -8.10
CA TYR A 83 -1.25 -6.11 -7.72
C TYR A 83 -0.97 -7.46 -7.06
N ILE A 84 -1.74 -7.83 -6.02
CA ILE A 84 -1.51 -9.05 -5.23
C ILE A 84 -1.78 -10.32 -6.04
N LEU A 85 -2.77 -10.30 -6.93
CA LEU A 85 -3.12 -11.46 -7.77
C LEU A 85 -2.40 -11.45 -9.12
N GLU A 86 -1.47 -10.51 -9.33
CA GLU A 86 -0.67 -10.33 -10.54
C GLU A 86 -1.52 -10.34 -11.82
N ILE A 87 -2.67 -9.64 -11.77
CA ILE A 87 -3.62 -9.60 -12.89
C ILE A 87 -3.06 -8.68 -14.00
N ASP A 88 -3.12 -9.13 -15.26
CA ASP A 88 -2.92 -8.26 -16.41
C ASP A 88 -4.07 -7.26 -16.52
N ASP A 89 -3.76 -5.99 -16.30
CA ASP A 89 -4.70 -4.88 -16.25
C ASP A 89 -4.90 -4.15 -17.58
N ALA A 90 -4.23 -4.58 -18.66
CA ALA A 90 -4.28 -3.90 -19.96
C ALA A 90 -5.71 -3.63 -20.47
N SER A 91 -6.65 -4.53 -20.20
CA SER A 91 -8.04 -4.45 -20.68
C SER A 91 -8.90 -3.41 -19.94
N TYR A 92 -8.58 -3.08 -18.69
CA TYR A 92 -9.35 -2.16 -17.84
C TYR A 92 -8.53 -1.00 -17.30
N ARG A 93 -7.31 -0.82 -17.81
CA ARG A 93 -6.37 0.21 -17.37
C ARG A 93 -6.92 1.64 -17.48
N SER A 94 -7.79 1.88 -18.46
CA SER A 94 -8.46 3.16 -18.68
C SER A 94 -9.76 3.34 -17.87
N ALA A 95 -10.10 2.39 -16.99
CA ALA A 95 -11.31 2.48 -16.19
C ALA A 95 -11.28 3.70 -15.26
N LYS A 96 -12.39 4.45 -15.23
CA LYS A 96 -12.49 5.81 -14.66
C LYS A 96 -12.02 5.94 -13.20
N PHE A 97 -12.22 4.92 -12.39
CA PHE A 97 -11.92 4.95 -10.95
C PHE A 97 -10.76 4.04 -10.55
N TYR A 98 -10.09 3.44 -11.54
CA TYR A 98 -9.00 2.49 -11.32
C TYR A 98 -7.66 3.24 -11.21
N PRO A 99 -6.95 3.14 -10.07
CA PRO A 99 -5.68 3.84 -9.91
C PRO A 99 -4.52 3.01 -10.48
N ALA A 100 -4.43 2.96 -11.82
CA ALA A 100 -3.39 2.22 -12.55
C ALA A 100 -1.96 2.63 -12.16
N ASP A 101 -1.73 3.93 -11.97
CA ASP A 101 -0.41 4.47 -11.61
C ASP A 101 0.13 3.89 -10.28
N LEU A 102 -0.75 3.52 -9.35
CA LEU A 102 -0.32 2.90 -8.08
C LEU A 102 0.13 1.46 -8.28
N VAL A 103 -0.50 0.74 -9.20
CA VAL A 103 -0.09 -0.63 -9.55
C VAL A 103 1.26 -0.58 -10.24
N ASP A 104 1.46 0.36 -11.15
CA ASP A 104 2.77 0.58 -11.78
C ASP A 104 3.82 0.97 -10.76
N PHE A 105 3.51 1.90 -9.86
CA PHE A 105 4.42 2.31 -8.81
C PHE A 105 4.82 1.12 -7.93
N ALA A 106 3.85 0.33 -7.46
CA ALA A 106 4.10 -0.86 -6.67
C ALA A 106 4.97 -1.90 -7.40
N ARG A 107 4.74 -2.09 -8.71
CA ARG A 107 5.60 -2.94 -9.57
C ARG A 107 7.01 -2.35 -9.70
N SER A 108 7.14 -1.03 -9.88
CA SER A 108 8.43 -0.37 -10.09
C SER A 108 9.36 -0.45 -8.88
N ILE A 109 8.79 -0.43 -7.67
CA ILE A 109 9.55 -0.58 -6.42
C ILE A 109 9.69 -2.03 -5.98
N ASN A 110 9.20 -3.00 -6.76
CA ASN A 110 9.08 -4.42 -6.39
C ASN A 110 8.49 -4.59 -4.99
N ALA A 111 7.33 -3.95 -4.74
CA ALA A 111 6.70 -4.05 -3.43
C ALA A 111 6.48 -5.52 -3.05
N PRO A 112 6.66 -5.88 -1.77
CA PRO A 112 6.60 -7.26 -1.37
C PRO A 112 5.16 -7.77 -1.48
N LEU A 113 4.93 -8.88 -2.20
CA LEU A 113 3.60 -9.52 -2.35
C LEU A 113 3.16 -10.30 -1.11
N ALA A 114 4.08 -10.52 -0.17
CA ALA A 114 3.88 -11.22 1.08
C ALA A 114 4.73 -10.58 2.18
N ALA A 115 4.45 -10.91 3.44
CA ALA A 115 5.32 -10.55 4.54
C ALA A 115 6.73 -11.07 4.25
N GLN A 116 7.67 -10.15 4.12
CA GLN A 116 9.08 -10.52 4.20
C GLN A 116 9.44 -10.64 5.68
N PRO A 117 10.28 -11.60 6.08
CA PRO A 117 10.86 -11.59 7.41
C PRO A 117 11.55 -10.25 7.56
N VAL A 118 11.04 -9.42 8.46
CA VAL A 118 11.70 -8.16 8.82
C VAL A 118 13.05 -8.59 9.40
N PRO A 119 14.19 -8.31 8.74
CA PRO A 119 15.47 -8.57 9.38
C PRO A 119 15.45 -7.85 10.72
N GLU A 120 15.94 -8.46 11.81
CA GLU A 120 15.90 -7.84 13.16
C GLU A 120 16.51 -6.42 13.21
N ASN A 121 17.29 -6.05 12.19
CA ASN A 121 17.90 -4.74 12.02
C ASN A 121 17.10 -3.75 11.14
N VAL A 122 16.07 -4.20 10.41
CA VAL A 122 15.19 -3.34 9.60
C VAL A 122 14.14 -2.74 10.51
N GLY A 123 14.36 -1.50 10.89
CA GLY A 123 13.44 -0.76 11.76
C GLY A 123 14.13 -0.01 12.89
N LEU A 124 15.44 -0.21 13.08
CA LEU A 124 16.23 0.71 13.90
C LEU A 124 16.16 2.09 13.25
N ARG A 125 15.33 2.94 13.86
CA ARG A 125 15.13 4.33 13.51
C ARG A 125 15.54 5.17 14.69
N ALA A 126 16.30 6.22 14.41
CA ALA A 126 16.73 7.18 15.41
C ALA A 126 16.44 8.59 14.91
N LYS A 127 16.07 9.48 15.83
CA LYS A 127 15.84 10.88 15.48
C LYS A 127 17.18 11.62 15.44
N SER A 128 17.31 12.57 14.53
CA SER A 128 18.41 13.53 14.59
C SER A 128 18.42 14.23 15.95
N GLY A 129 19.59 14.40 16.54
CA GLY A 129 19.80 14.89 17.90
C GLY A 129 19.82 13.82 19.00
N THR A 130 19.52 12.55 18.68
CA THR A 130 19.64 11.44 19.64
C THR A 130 20.94 10.66 19.46
N ALA A 131 21.42 10.03 20.54
CA ALA A 131 22.57 9.15 20.49
C ALA A 131 22.29 7.93 19.62
N CYS A 132 23.23 7.56 18.76
CA CYS A 132 23.10 6.46 17.84
C CYS A 132 22.97 5.15 18.61
N PRO A 133 21.88 4.37 18.42
CA PRO A 133 21.65 3.15 19.17
C PRO A 133 22.60 2.01 18.74
N LYS A 134 23.17 2.09 17.54
CA LYS A 134 23.99 1.03 16.95
C LYS A 134 24.98 1.57 15.92
N THR A 135 26.25 1.21 16.08
CA THR A 135 27.30 1.50 15.10
C THR A 135 26.94 0.93 13.74
N GLY A 136 27.02 1.76 12.69
CA GLY A 136 26.75 1.32 11.32
C GLY A 136 26.47 2.48 10.37
N VAL A 137 26.04 2.14 9.16
CA VAL A 137 25.60 3.08 8.12
C VAL A 137 24.12 3.36 8.30
N TRP A 138 23.77 4.64 8.30
CA TRP A 138 22.41 5.14 8.45
C TRP A 138 22.03 6.05 7.28
N GLU A 139 20.74 6.07 6.94
CA GLU A 139 20.16 6.87 5.86
C GLU A 139 19.05 7.78 6.39
N THR A 140 19.01 9.04 5.98
CA THR A 140 17.88 9.93 6.31
C THR A 140 16.64 9.56 5.51
N LEU A 141 15.45 9.71 6.10
CA LEU A 141 14.19 9.62 5.36
C LEU A 141 13.78 10.93 4.68
N ASP A 142 14.56 11.99 4.87
CA ASP A 142 14.38 13.29 4.22
C ASP A 142 14.95 13.32 2.80
N ILE A 143 14.48 14.29 2.00
CA ILE A 143 15.00 14.59 0.67
C ILE A 143 15.79 15.92 0.77
N PRO A 144 17.07 15.97 0.36
CA PRO A 144 17.84 14.89 -0.25
C PRO A 144 18.24 13.79 0.76
N LEU A 145 18.31 12.55 0.27
CA LEU A 145 18.78 11.41 1.06
C LEU A 145 20.26 11.63 1.44
N GLN A 146 20.59 11.41 2.70
CA GLN A 146 21.95 11.46 3.22
C GLN A 146 22.32 10.10 3.79
N HIS A 147 23.54 9.64 3.48
CA HIS A 147 24.13 8.44 4.07
C HIS A 147 25.27 8.83 4.97
N ARG A 148 25.25 8.36 6.22
CA ARG A 148 26.33 8.60 7.18
C ARG A 148 26.57 7.39 8.06
N ARG A 149 27.85 7.12 8.33
CA ARG A 149 28.26 6.16 9.35
C ARG A 149 28.26 6.84 10.71
N PHE A 150 27.65 6.20 11.70
CA PHE A 150 27.65 6.64 13.09
C PHE A 150 28.23 5.56 13.99
N GLU A 151 28.92 5.97 15.05
CA GLU A 151 29.30 5.09 16.14
C GLU A 151 28.22 5.03 17.23
N GLN A 152 28.08 3.90 17.92
CA GLN A 152 27.15 3.77 19.03
C GLN A 152 27.43 4.84 20.09
N GLY A 153 26.40 5.61 20.45
CA GLY A 153 26.51 6.75 21.36
C GLY A 153 26.79 8.10 20.69
N GLU A 154 27.21 8.13 19.41
CA GLU A 154 27.41 9.38 18.66
C GLU A 154 26.08 10.10 18.45
N ILE A 155 26.04 11.43 18.64
CA ILE A 155 24.84 12.20 18.36
C ILE A 155 24.59 12.23 16.85
N MET A 156 23.46 11.67 16.45
CA MET A 156 23.08 11.60 15.04
C MET A 156 22.66 12.98 14.55
N GLN A 157 23.45 13.64 13.71
CA GLN A 157 23.10 14.94 13.14
C GLN A 157 23.07 14.87 11.62
N ALA A 158 21.95 15.32 11.03
CA ALA A 158 21.81 15.55 9.60
C ALA A 158 22.36 16.93 9.23
N THR A 159 23.04 17.00 8.09
CA THR A 159 23.50 18.26 7.52
C THR A 159 22.30 18.90 6.80
N ASP A 160 22.03 20.18 7.02
CA ASP A 160 20.95 20.92 6.33
C ASP A 160 19.52 20.32 6.47
N ALA A 161 19.12 19.93 7.68
CA ALA A 161 17.75 19.49 7.98
C ALA A 161 16.74 20.65 7.81
N ALA A 162 16.16 20.79 6.61
CA ALA A 162 15.26 21.88 6.25
C ALA A 162 14.06 22.08 7.19
N TYR A 163 13.61 21.03 7.89
CA TYR A 163 12.42 21.04 8.74
C TYR A 163 12.67 20.59 10.19
N GLY A 164 13.93 20.45 10.62
CA GLY A 164 14.28 20.16 12.02
C GLY A 164 13.85 18.79 12.58
N LEU A 165 13.22 17.92 11.78
CA LEU A 165 12.77 16.57 12.16
C LEU A 165 13.28 15.53 11.17
N THR A 166 14.57 15.18 11.26
CA THR A 166 15.15 14.12 10.44
C THR A 166 15.11 12.79 11.17
N VAL A 167 14.62 11.75 10.49
CA VAL A 167 14.67 10.35 10.98
C VAL A 167 15.72 9.59 10.18
N TRP A 168 16.62 8.94 10.91
CA TRP A 168 17.61 8.03 10.35
C TRP A 168 17.11 6.60 10.37
N ARG A 169 17.43 5.83 9.33
CA ARG A 169 17.17 4.40 9.19
C ARG A 169 18.50 3.66 9.10
N TYR A 170 18.70 2.66 9.96
CA TYR A 170 19.88 1.80 9.89
C TYR A 170 19.87 0.96 8.62
N LEU A 171 21.01 0.88 7.94
CA LEU A 171 21.19 0.06 6.74
C LEU A 171 22.03 -1.18 7.06
N SER A 172 23.25 -1.00 7.56
CA SER A 172 24.21 -2.08 7.80
C SER A 172 25.23 -1.71 8.88
N ALA A 173 25.94 -2.72 9.44
CA ALA A 173 27.03 -2.49 10.40
C ALA A 173 28.29 -1.97 9.71
#